data_AF-A0AAU8LAA3-F1
#
_entry.id   AF-A0AAU8LAA3-F1
#
_cell.length_a   1.000
_cell.length_b   1.000
_cell.length_c   1.000
_cell.angle_alpha   90.00
_cell.angle_beta   90.00
_cell.angle_gamma   90.00
#
_symmetry.space_group_name_H-M   'P 1'
#
loop_
_entity.id
_entity.type
_entity.pdbx_description
1 polymer ?
#
loop_
_entity_poly.entity_id
_entity_poly.type
_entity_poly.pdbx_seq_one_letter_code
_entity_poly.pdbx_strand_id
1 'polypeptide(L)'
;MKRRTFIALGATSPLFLRMDTHAREIPKDVWETIASVQDVLFPKTQHMPSAQEVNALFYLVSNSSSEYFDANDLELLIKGAFVFHQKFPDFWEKDTVSKNKILEIVTKDDDLEKWLSRLIYYTLEAMFSDPIYGGNTHERGWNATLHVNGNPRPMQKYGRKA
;
A
#
# COMPACT_ATOMS: atom_id res chain seq x y z
N MET A 1 52.40 47.26 15.68
CA MET A 1 51.58 46.63 16.75
C MET A 1 50.11 46.67 16.37
N LYS A 2 49.49 45.50 16.18
CA LYS A 2 48.19 45.12 16.80
C LYS A 2 47.94 43.64 16.47
N ARG A 3 48.30 42.83 17.46
CA ARG A 3 47.98 41.41 17.61
C ARG A 3 46.48 41.25 17.78
N ARG A 4 45.83 40.34 17.04
CA ARG A 4 44.85 39.35 17.54
C ARG A 4 44.85 38.15 16.54
N THR A 5 45.61 37.08 16.83
CA THR A 5 45.13 35.76 17.33
C THR A 5 44.30 35.02 16.26
N PHE A 6 44.84 34.11 15.43
CA PHE A 6 45.39 32.76 15.67
C PHE A 6 44.32 31.70 16.05
N ILE A 7 44.11 30.73 15.14
CA ILE A 7 43.54 29.36 15.29
C ILE A 7 42.03 29.29 15.60
N ALA A 8 41.19 28.50 14.91
CA ALA A 8 41.38 27.09 14.57
C ALA A 8 40.73 26.62 13.24
N LEU A 9 41.48 25.76 12.54
CA LEU A 9 40.96 24.64 11.76
C LEU A 9 39.94 23.84 12.59
N GLY A 10 38.79 23.50 12.01
CA GLY A 10 37.89 22.53 12.64
C GLY A 10 36.46 22.53 12.10
N ALA A 11 36.26 22.10 10.86
CA ALA A 11 35.01 21.48 10.40
C ALA A 11 35.24 20.83 9.04
N THR A 12 36.03 19.75 9.02
CA THR A 12 35.93 18.75 7.97
C THR A 12 34.55 18.09 8.04
N SER A 13 33.93 17.94 6.87
CA SER A 13 32.79 17.08 6.56
C SER A 13 31.39 17.65 6.80
N PRO A 14 30.62 17.93 5.73
CA PRO A 14 29.46 17.12 5.46
C PRO A 14 29.95 15.88 4.72
N LEU A 15 30.14 14.78 5.44
CA LEU A 15 29.90 13.48 4.85
C LEU A 15 28.41 13.54 4.47
N PHE A 16 28.13 13.94 3.25
CA PHE A 16 26.90 13.53 2.60
C PHE A 16 27.03 12.02 2.46
N LEU A 17 26.69 11.30 3.54
CA LEU A 17 26.11 9.99 3.41
C LEU A 17 24.87 10.23 2.56
N ARG A 18 25.04 10.17 1.23
CA ARG A 18 24.00 9.62 0.38
C ARG A 18 23.73 8.26 0.99
N MET A 19 22.71 8.19 1.86
CA MET A 19 22.06 6.92 2.11
C MET A 19 21.70 6.43 0.72
N ASP A 20 22.33 5.33 0.32
CA ASP A 20 22.08 4.70 -0.95
C ASP A 20 20.58 4.47 -1.07
N THR A 21 19.89 5.35 -1.79
CA THR A 21 18.55 5.10 -2.28
C THR A 21 18.69 4.12 -3.43
N HIS A 22 19.20 2.93 -3.15
CA HIS A 22 18.77 1.76 -3.88
C HIS A 22 17.29 1.63 -3.53
N ALA A 23 16.43 2.22 -4.35
CA ALA A 23 15.04 1.83 -4.40
C ALA A 23 15.05 0.31 -4.59
N ARG A 24 14.88 -0.45 -3.51
CA ARG A 24 14.76 -1.90 -3.60
C ARG A 24 13.52 -2.13 -4.44
N GLU A 25 13.71 -2.64 -5.65
CA GLU A 25 12.60 -3.12 -6.46
C GLU A 25 11.85 -4.16 -5.63
N ILE A 26 10.58 -3.87 -5.34
CA ILE A 26 9.74 -4.78 -4.58
C ILE A 26 9.50 -6.01 -5.48
N PRO A 27 9.82 -7.22 -5.00
CA PRO A 27 9.68 -8.44 -5.78
C PRO A 27 8.24 -8.64 -6.33
N LYS A 28 8.12 -9.26 -7.50
CA LYS A 28 6.83 -9.47 -8.19
C LYS A 28 5.86 -10.33 -7.37
N ASP A 29 6.38 -11.39 -6.76
CA ASP A 29 5.66 -12.30 -5.87
C ASP A 29 5.03 -11.61 -4.65
N VAL A 30 5.66 -10.55 -4.15
CA VAL A 30 5.08 -9.72 -3.08
C VAL A 30 3.78 -9.06 -3.55
N TRP A 31 3.79 -8.44 -4.74
CA TRP A 31 2.60 -7.81 -5.29
C TRP A 31 1.52 -8.81 -5.70
N GLU A 32 1.92 -9.98 -6.24
CA GLU A 32 1.00 -11.08 -6.56
C GLU A 32 0.34 -11.65 -5.30
N THR A 33 1.09 -11.77 -4.19
CA THR A 33 0.56 -12.16 -2.89
C THR A 33 -0.47 -11.15 -2.39
N ILE A 34 -0.15 -9.85 -2.46
CA ILE A 34 -1.08 -8.79 -2.06
C ILE A 34 -2.37 -8.87 -2.88
N ALA A 35 -2.28 -8.92 -4.22
CA ALA A 35 -3.46 -9.02 -5.08
C ALA A 35 -4.29 -10.27 -4.79
N SER A 36 -3.64 -11.43 -4.69
CA SER A 36 -4.35 -12.68 -4.42
C SER A 36 -5.05 -12.67 -3.06
N VAL A 37 -4.50 -12.01 -2.05
CA VAL A 37 -5.15 -11.90 -0.73
C VAL A 37 -6.28 -10.87 -0.77
N GLN A 38 -6.10 -9.73 -1.44
CA GLN A 38 -7.17 -8.73 -1.65
C GLN A 38 -8.40 -9.35 -2.33
N ASP A 39 -8.19 -10.23 -3.31
CA ASP A 39 -9.28 -10.89 -4.04
C ASP A 39 -10.07 -11.90 -3.19
N VAL A 40 -9.41 -12.54 -2.24
CA VAL A 40 -10.07 -13.45 -1.29
C VAL A 40 -10.82 -12.65 -0.24
N LEU A 41 -10.25 -11.53 0.24
CA LEU A 41 -10.89 -10.63 1.21
C LEU A 41 -12.10 -9.89 0.63
N PHE A 42 -12.02 -9.48 -0.64
CA PHE A 42 -13.05 -8.72 -1.35
C PHE A 42 -13.42 -9.42 -2.67
N PRO A 43 -14.09 -10.57 -2.61
CA PRO A 43 -14.57 -11.26 -3.80
C PRO A 43 -15.73 -10.48 -4.43
N LYS A 44 -15.96 -10.71 -5.72
CA LYS A 44 -17.15 -10.18 -6.38
C LYS A 44 -18.40 -10.79 -5.75
N THR A 45 -19.38 -9.95 -5.44
CA THR A 45 -20.71 -10.39 -5.00
C THR A 45 -21.79 -9.89 -5.94
N GLN A 46 -23.05 -10.17 -5.64
CA GLN A 46 -24.18 -9.66 -6.41
C GLN A 46 -24.26 -8.13 -6.39
N HIS A 47 -23.83 -7.49 -5.30
CA HIS A 47 -24.01 -6.05 -5.07
C HIS A 47 -22.70 -5.27 -4.94
N MET A 48 -21.62 -5.92 -4.51
CA MET A 48 -20.31 -5.30 -4.31
C MET A 48 -19.29 -5.77 -5.35
N PRO A 49 -18.47 -4.84 -5.90
CA PRO A 49 -17.39 -5.20 -6.82
C PRO A 49 -16.25 -5.93 -6.09
N SER A 50 -15.45 -6.70 -6.83
CA SER A 50 -14.23 -7.28 -6.27
C SER A 50 -13.10 -6.25 -6.11
N ALA A 51 -12.06 -6.62 -5.35
CA ALA A 51 -10.80 -5.87 -5.29
C ALA A 51 -10.21 -5.59 -6.68
N GLN A 52 -10.24 -6.58 -7.60
CA GLN A 52 -9.81 -6.38 -8.99
C GLN A 52 -10.69 -5.37 -9.73
N GLU A 53 -12.02 -5.45 -9.60
CA GLU A 53 -12.94 -4.58 -10.33
C GLU A 53 -12.81 -3.11 -9.91
N VAL A 54 -12.37 -2.84 -8.68
CA VAL A 54 -12.05 -1.49 -8.18
C VAL A 54 -10.57 -1.14 -8.28
N ASN A 55 -9.76 -2.01 -8.89
CA ASN A 55 -8.35 -1.78 -9.15
C ASN A 55 -7.51 -1.54 -7.87
N ALA A 56 -7.77 -2.33 -6.82
CA ALA A 56 -7.17 -2.16 -5.51
C ALA A 56 -5.64 -2.25 -5.47
N LEU A 57 -5.05 -3.24 -6.17
CA LEU A 57 -3.60 -3.36 -6.27
C LEU A 57 -2.98 -2.13 -6.96
N PHE A 58 -3.56 -1.68 -8.07
CA PHE A 58 -3.02 -0.53 -8.80
C PHE A 58 -3.12 0.75 -7.98
N TYR A 59 -4.21 0.95 -7.24
CA TYR A 59 -4.31 2.05 -6.27
C TYR A 59 -3.12 1.98 -5.30
N LEU A 60 -2.89 0.84 -4.65
CA LEU A 60 -1.81 0.71 -3.68
C LEU A 60 -0.44 0.98 -4.32
N VAL A 61 -0.12 0.34 -5.44
CA VAL A 61 1.16 0.51 -6.15
C VAL A 61 1.35 1.98 -6.58
N SER A 62 0.33 2.59 -7.18
CA SER A 62 0.40 3.98 -7.65
C SER A 62 0.63 4.97 -6.52
N ASN A 63 -0.08 4.78 -5.40
CA ASN A 63 -0.01 5.71 -4.27
C ASN A 63 1.21 5.46 -3.38
N SER A 64 1.73 4.22 -3.30
CA SER A 64 2.91 3.88 -2.49
C SER A 64 4.20 4.61 -2.90
N SER A 65 4.25 5.13 -4.13
CA SER A 65 5.37 5.94 -4.63
C SER A 65 5.31 7.42 -4.21
N SER A 66 4.20 7.86 -3.63
CA SER A 66 3.98 9.24 -3.20
C SER A 66 4.72 9.53 -1.89
N GLU A 67 5.25 10.75 -1.76
CA GLU A 67 5.85 11.23 -0.49
C GLU A 67 4.83 11.34 0.66
N TYR A 68 3.53 11.38 0.32
CA TYR A 68 2.43 11.45 1.29
C TYR A 68 1.92 10.06 1.71
N PHE A 69 2.45 8.99 1.14
CA PHE A 69 2.11 7.64 1.54
C PHE A 69 2.85 7.29 2.84
N ASP A 70 2.18 6.65 3.79
CA ASP A 70 2.82 6.25 5.04
C ASP A 70 3.86 5.14 4.77
N ALA A 71 5.13 5.48 4.97
CA ALA A 71 6.24 4.57 4.72
C ALA A 71 6.23 3.35 5.66
N ASN A 72 5.72 3.49 6.89
CA ASN A 72 5.60 2.36 7.81
C ASN A 72 4.51 1.39 7.36
N ASP A 73 3.41 1.92 6.83
CA ASP A 73 2.36 1.09 6.26
C ASP A 73 2.84 0.36 5.00
N LEU A 74 3.61 1.02 4.12
CA LEU A 74 4.24 0.35 2.98
C LEU A 74 5.17 -0.78 3.46
N GLU A 75 6.02 -0.51 4.44
CA GLU A 75 6.93 -1.51 5.00
C GLU A 75 6.17 -2.70 5.59
N LEU A 76 5.08 -2.46 6.35
CA LEU A 76 4.21 -3.48 6.90
C LEU A 76 3.60 -4.35 5.79
N LEU A 77 3.09 -3.73 4.73
CA LEU A 77 2.47 -4.43 3.60
C LEU A 77 3.45 -5.33 2.86
N ILE A 78 4.65 -4.82 2.56
CA ILE A 78 5.69 -5.57 1.85
C ILE A 78 6.24 -6.71 2.72
N LYS A 79 6.55 -6.44 3.99
CA LYS A 79 7.04 -7.48 4.90
C LYS A 79 5.99 -8.55 5.17
N GLY A 80 4.74 -8.16 5.42
CA GLY A 80 3.68 -9.11 5.69
C GLY A 80 3.39 -10.01 4.50
N ALA A 81 3.39 -9.47 3.27
CA ALA A 81 3.23 -10.26 2.06
C ALA A 81 4.40 -11.26 1.84
N PHE A 82 5.63 -10.83 2.11
CA PHE A 82 6.79 -11.72 2.07
C PHE A 82 6.70 -12.85 3.10
N VAL A 83 6.36 -12.54 4.35
CA VAL A 83 6.18 -13.54 5.41
C VAL A 83 5.02 -14.48 5.10
N PHE A 84 3.91 -13.95 4.59
CA PHE A 84 2.76 -14.74 4.16
C PHE A 84 3.13 -15.73 3.06
N HIS A 85 3.82 -15.27 2.01
CA HIS A 85 4.25 -16.12 0.91
C HIS A 85 5.20 -17.23 1.39
N GLN A 86 6.10 -16.94 2.32
CA GLN A 86 6.95 -17.98 2.91
C GLN A 86 6.18 -19.03 3.71
N LYS A 87 5.15 -18.62 4.47
CA LYS A 87 4.33 -19.56 5.25
C LYS A 87 3.36 -20.37 4.38
N PHE A 88 2.88 -19.78 3.28
CA PHE A 88 1.88 -20.36 2.39
C PHE A 88 2.32 -20.22 0.91
N PRO A 89 3.41 -20.91 0.51
CA PRO A 89 4.01 -20.74 -0.82
C PRO A 89 3.07 -21.17 -1.96
N ASP A 90 2.15 -22.09 -1.68
CA ASP A 90 1.17 -22.63 -2.60
C ASP A 90 -0.20 -21.93 -2.49
N PHE A 91 -0.26 -20.74 -1.87
CA PHE A 91 -1.52 -20.01 -1.69
C PHE A 91 -2.19 -19.68 -3.02
N TRP A 92 -1.42 -19.35 -4.06
CA TRP A 92 -1.97 -18.90 -5.35
C TRP A 92 -2.74 -20.00 -6.08
N GLU A 93 -2.25 -21.24 -6.02
CA GLU A 93 -2.84 -22.41 -6.70
C GLU A 93 -4.04 -23.01 -5.95
N LYS A 94 -4.25 -22.64 -4.69
CA LYS A 94 -5.36 -23.16 -3.88
C LYS A 94 -6.72 -22.70 -4.36
N ASP A 95 -7.71 -23.57 -4.16
CA ASP A 95 -9.12 -23.24 -4.34
C ASP A 95 -9.61 -22.20 -3.32
N THR A 96 -10.77 -21.60 -3.58
CA THR A 96 -11.36 -20.56 -2.73
C THR A 96 -11.60 -21.00 -1.29
N VAL A 97 -12.03 -22.24 -1.04
CA VAL A 97 -12.29 -22.74 0.31
C VAL A 97 -10.98 -22.86 1.08
N SER A 98 -9.95 -23.40 0.43
CA SER A 98 -8.60 -23.52 1.00
C SER A 98 -7.97 -22.15 1.28
N LYS A 99 -8.13 -21.18 0.37
CA LYS A 99 -7.67 -19.79 0.57
C LYS A 99 -8.34 -19.14 1.78
N ASN A 100 -9.65 -19.28 1.92
CA ASN A 100 -10.38 -18.74 3.08
C ASN A 100 -9.91 -19.35 4.41
N LYS A 101 -9.69 -20.68 4.46
CA LYS A 101 -9.14 -21.35 5.66
C LYS A 101 -7.76 -20.85 6.02
N ILE A 102 -6.90 -20.58 5.03
CA ILE A 102 -5.59 -19.98 5.29
C ILE A 102 -5.73 -18.60 5.90
N LEU A 103 -6.60 -17.74 5.36
CA LEU A 103 -6.82 -16.42 5.95
C LEU A 103 -7.35 -16.51 7.39
N GLU A 104 -8.20 -17.49 7.70
CA GLU A 104 -8.66 -17.74 9.07
C GLU A 104 -7.49 -18.10 10.00
N ILE A 105 -6.57 -18.97 9.58
CA ILE A 105 -5.35 -19.30 10.33
C ILE A 105 -4.49 -18.04 10.53
N VAL A 106 -4.35 -17.23 9.48
CA VAL A 106 -3.55 -16.00 9.48
C VAL A 106 -4.08 -14.99 10.51
N THR A 107 -5.40 -14.95 10.76
CA THR A 107 -5.97 -14.08 11.82
C THR A 107 -5.54 -14.45 13.25
N LYS A 108 -4.88 -15.60 13.46
CA LYS A 108 -4.39 -16.04 14.78
C LYS A 108 -2.92 -15.66 15.03
N ASP A 109 -2.25 -15.09 14.03
CA ASP A 109 -0.88 -14.59 14.11
C ASP A 109 -0.94 -13.06 14.25
N ASP A 110 -0.46 -12.52 15.37
CA ASP A 110 -0.58 -11.09 15.70
C ASP A 110 0.02 -10.15 14.64
N ASP A 111 1.07 -10.56 13.94
CA ASP A 111 1.73 -9.71 12.96
C ASP A 111 1.03 -9.80 11.60
N LEU A 112 0.61 -11.00 11.19
CA LEU A 112 -0.13 -11.16 9.95
C LEU A 112 -1.58 -10.69 10.06
N GLU A 113 -2.18 -10.71 11.25
CA GLU A 113 -3.50 -10.13 11.52
C GLU A 113 -3.47 -8.60 11.32
N LYS A 114 -2.45 -7.91 11.86
CA LYS A 114 -2.21 -6.49 11.57
C LYS A 114 -2.01 -6.22 10.09
N TRP A 115 -1.24 -7.08 9.41
CA TRP A 115 -1.03 -6.97 7.97
C TRP A 115 -2.33 -7.14 7.17
N LEU A 116 -3.16 -8.13 7.49
CA LEU A 116 -4.48 -8.32 6.88
C LEU A 116 -5.39 -7.10 7.12
N SER A 117 -5.40 -6.58 8.34
CA SER A 117 -6.14 -5.37 8.69
C SER A 117 -5.71 -4.18 7.83
N ARG A 118 -4.40 -4.01 7.61
CA ARG A 118 -3.88 -2.95 6.74
C ARG A 118 -4.21 -3.17 5.27
N LEU A 119 -4.21 -4.42 4.78
CA LEU A 119 -4.68 -4.75 3.44
C LEU A 119 -6.16 -4.42 3.24
N ILE A 120 -6.99 -4.74 4.23
CA ILE A 120 -8.41 -4.39 4.23
C ILE A 120 -8.58 -2.88 4.14
N TYR A 121 -7.85 -2.14 4.98
CA TYR A 121 -7.85 -0.67 4.99
C TYR A 121 -7.59 -0.08 3.59
N TYR A 122 -6.48 -0.46 2.94
CA TYR A 122 -6.15 0.09 1.61
C TYR A 122 -7.04 -0.43 0.49
N THR A 123 -7.63 -1.62 0.64
CA THR A 123 -8.61 -2.12 -0.33
C THR A 123 -9.90 -1.32 -0.25
N LEU A 124 -10.34 -0.95 0.95
CA LEU A 124 -11.48 -0.05 1.16
C LEU A 124 -11.16 1.37 0.67
N GLU A 125 -9.97 1.90 0.95
CA GLU A 125 -9.55 3.18 0.37
C GLU A 125 -9.59 3.14 -1.15
N ALA A 126 -9.02 2.10 -1.77
CA ALA A 126 -9.10 1.94 -3.21
C ALA A 126 -10.55 1.84 -3.70
N MET A 127 -11.42 1.13 -2.98
CA MET A 127 -12.81 0.92 -3.36
C MET A 127 -13.65 2.20 -3.30
N PHE A 128 -13.37 3.10 -2.35
CA PHE A 128 -14.25 4.22 -2.05
C PHE A 128 -13.62 5.61 -2.21
N SER A 129 -12.33 5.70 -2.50
CA SER A 129 -11.69 6.97 -2.88
C SER A 129 -12.16 7.45 -4.25
N ASP A 130 -11.86 8.71 -4.55
CA ASP A 130 -12.10 9.26 -5.88
C ASP A 130 -11.31 8.47 -6.95
N PRO A 131 -11.91 8.12 -8.09
CA PRO A 131 -11.22 7.43 -9.18
C PRO A 131 -9.89 8.06 -9.62
N ILE A 132 -9.69 9.37 -9.42
CA ILE A 132 -8.41 10.02 -9.76
C ILE A 132 -7.22 9.37 -9.05
N TYR A 133 -7.41 8.71 -7.90
CA TYR A 133 -6.34 8.06 -7.14
C TYR A 133 -5.97 6.68 -7.69
N GLY A 134 -6.63 6.21 -8.75
CA GLY A 134 -6.34 4.94 -9.44
C GLY A 134 -7.19 3.75 -8.97
N GLY A 135 -7.89 3.89 -7.85
CA GLY A 135 -8.90 2.93 -7.37
C GLY A 135 -10.29 3.23 -7.95
N ASN A 136 -11.31 2.61 -7.36
CA ASN A 136 -12.74 2.86 -7.58
C ASN A 136 -13.08 3.04 -9.06
N THR A 137 -12.54 2.17 -9.91
CA THR A 137 -12.61 2.34 -11.35
C THR A 137 -14.07 2.34 -11.82
N HIS A 138 -14.45 3.32 -12.65
CA HIS A 138 -15.84 3.59 -13.05
C HIS A 138 -16.80 3.80 -11.87
N GLU A 139 -16.28 4.30 -10.74
CA GLU A 139 -17.06 4.63 -9.55
C GLU A 139 -17.81 3.40 -9.01
N ARG A 140 -17.31 2.19 -9.26
CA ARG A 140 -18.00 0.93 -8.93
C ARG A 140 -18.31 0.79 -7.44
N GLY A 141 -17.39 1.20 -6.56
CA GLY A 141 -17.64 1.17 -5.11
C GLY A 141 -18.73 2.16 -4.72
N TRP A 142 -18.75 3.35 -5.32
CA TRP A 142 -19.80 4.35 -5.07
C TRP A 142 -21.16 3.88 -5.60
N ASN A 143 -21.20 3.38 -6.83
CA ASN A 143 -22.41 2.87 -7.46
C ASN A 143 -23.00 1.70 -6.68
N ALA A 144 -22.16 0.79 -6.17
CA ALA A 144 -22.57 -0.34 -5.34
C ALA A 144 -23.19 0.07 -4.00
N THR A 145 -22.78 1.23 -3.45
CA THR A 145 -23.23 1.72 -2.14
C THR A 145 -24.21 2.89 -2.22
N LEU A 146 -24.63 3.27 -3.44
CA LEU A 146 -25.45 4.46 -3.70
C LEU A 146 -24.84 5.73 -3.10
N HIS A 147 -23.50 5.78 -3.05
CA HIS A 147 -22.77 6.91 -2.48
C HIS A 147 -22.93 8.14 -3.38
N VAL A 148 -23.30 9.26 -2.77
CA VAL A 148 -23.32 10.57 -3.44
C VAL A 148 -21.96 11.24 -3.21
N ASN A 149 -21.21 11.42 -4.29
CA ASN A 149 -19.88 12.01 -4.23
C ASN A 149 -19.92 13.47 -3.75
N GLY A 150 -18.86 13.88 -3.04
CA GLY A 150 -18.69 15.28 -2.65
C GLY A 150 -18.46 16.20 -3.87
N ASN A 151 -18.99 17.43 -3.78
CA ASN A 151 -18.72 18.51 -4.72
C ASN A 151 -18.08 19.70 -3.99
N PRO A 152 -16.95 20.26 -4.49
CA PRO A 152 -16.25 19.85 -5.71
C PRO A 152 -15.46 18.55 -5.52
N ARG A 153 -15.25 17.83 -6.63
CA ARG A 153 -14.32 16.70 -6.68
C ARG A 153 -12.87 17.17 -6.77
N PRO A 154 -11.91 16.39 -6.28
CA PRO A 154 -10.49 16.69 -6.47
C PRO A 154 -10.15 16.64 -7.96
N MET A 155 -9.39 17.63 -8.43
CA MET A 155 -8.87 17.68 -9.80
C MET A 155 -7.42 17.17 -9.90
N GLN A 156 -6.76 16.96 -8.75
CA GLN A 156 -5.37 16.55 -8.65
C GLN A 156 -5.22 15.52 -7.52
N LYS A 157 -4.29 14.56 -7.70
CA LYS A 157 -4.10 13.43 -6.78
C LYS A 157 -3.60 13.80 -5.39
N TYR A 158 -2.84 14.87 -5.22
CA TYR A 158 -2.23 15.20 -3.92
C TYR A 158 -2.27 16.71 -3.71
N GLY A 159 -1.84 17.18 -2.53
CA GLY A 159 -1.81 18.58 -2.10
C GLY A 159 -0.88 19.52 -2.89
N ARG A 160 -0.83 19.36 -4.23
CA ARG A 160 -0.24 20.32 -5.14
C ARG A 160 -1.00 21.62 -5.02
N LYS A 161 -0.26 22.71 -4.79
CA LYS A 161 -0.83 24.06 -4.80
C LYS A 161 -1.39 24.32 -6.20
N ALA A 162 -2.65 24.74 -6.25
CA ALA A 162 -3.33 25.19 -7.47
C ALA A 162 -2.66 26.46 -8.02
#